data_AF-A0A7V3FMZ6-F1
#
_entry.id   AF-A0A7V3FMZ6-F1
#
_cell.length_a   1.000
_cell.length_b   1.000
_cell.length_c   1.000
_cell.angle_alpha   90.00
_cell.angle_beta   90.00
_cell.angle_gamma   90.00
#
_symmetry.space_group_name_H-M   'P 1'
#
loop_
_entity.id
_entity.type
_entity.pdbx_description
1 polymer ?
#
loop_
_entity_poly.entity_id
_entity_poly.type
_entity_poly.pdbx_seq_one_letter_code
_entity_poly.pdbx_strand_id
1 'polypeptide(L)'
;MAKNNQEETLTAGYPRIEKLIETEDFDAVNKSFAASFEELQKIAKQKSGLGKGKAAKKAMRAYELTMDLFKELLRLKYQMMEVLKKEGAKP
;
A
#
# COMPACT_ATOMS: atom_id res chain seq x y z
N MET A 1 16.54 -31.59 23.92
CA MET A 1 15.87 -30.27 24.07
C MET A 1 15.83 -29.63 22.70
N ALA A 2 14.67 -29.59 22.05
CA ALA A 2 14.52 -28.94 20.75
C ALA A 2 14.61 -27.42 20.96
N LYS A 3 15.58 -26.78 20.31
CA LYS A 3 15.62 -25.31 20.23
C LYS A 3 14.47 -24.91 19.32
N ASN A 4 13.40 -24.35 19.90
CA ASN A 4 12.40 -23.62 19.14
C ASN A 4 13.09 -22.40 18.53
N ASN A 5 13.54 -22.53 17.28
CA ASN A 5 13.79 -21.37 16.43
C ASN A 5 12.43 -20.76 16.09
N GLN A 6 11.88 -19.97 17.00
CA GLN A 6 10.91 -18.96 16.60
C GLN A 6 11.72 -17.87 15.91
N GLU A 7 11.68 -17.85 14.59
CA GLU A 7 12.11 -16.68 13.83
C GLU A 7 11.26 -15.51 14.31
N GLU A 8 11.86 -14.60 15.07
CA GLU A 8 11.25 -13.31 15.36
C GLU A 8 11.06 -12.60 14.03
N THR A 9 9.82 -12.59 13.52
CA THR A 9 9.47 -11.82 12.34
C THR A 9 9.71 -10.35 12.65
N LEU A 10 10.80 -9.80 12.10
CA LEU A 10 11.11 -8.38 12.14
C LEU A 10 9.93 -7.60 11.54
N THR A 11 9.12 -7.02 12.43
CA THR A 11 7.96 -6.19 12.07
C THR A 11 8.33 -4.72 12.23
N ALA A 12 7.90 -3.88 11.28
CA ALA A 12 7.99 -2.43 11.37
C ALA A 12 6.83 -1.82 12.18
N GLY A 13 5.96 -2.66 12.77
CA GLY A 13 4.81 -2.24 13.56
C GLY A 13 3.53 -2.03 12.75
N TYR A 14 3.52 -2.43 11.46
CA TYR A 14 2.37 -2.27 10.57
C TYR A 14 1.94 -3.61 9.96
N PRO A 15 1.45 -4.56 10.78
CA PRO A 15 1.28 -5.97 10.36
C PRO A 15 0.35 -6.15 9.16
N ARG A 16 -0.64 -5.28 8.99
CA ARG A 16 -1.54 -5.33 7.82
C ARG A 16 -0.84 -4.85 6.56
N ILE A 17 -0.01 -3.81 6.64
CA ILE A 17 0.73 -3.28 5.49
C ILE A 17 1.82 -4.26 5.11
N GLU A 18 2.56 -4.79 6.08
CA GLU A 18 3.58 -5.82 5.89
C GLU A 18 3.00 -7.02 5.14
N LYS A 19 1.86 -7.56 5.61
CA LYS A 19 1.17 -8.65 4.92
C LYS A 19 0.81 -8.29 3.47
N LEU A 20 0.29 -7.09 3.21
CA LEU A 20 -0.05 -6.66 1.84
C LEU A 20 1.19 -6.61 0.94
N ILE A 21 2.31 -6.07 1.44
CA ILE A 21 3.56 -5.99 0.67
C ILE A 21 4.15 -7.40 0.44
N GLU A 22 4.12 -8.27 1.45
CA GLU A 22 4.65 -9.64 1.37
C GLU A 22 3.85 -10.50 0.40
N THR A 23 2.53 -10.53 0.56
CA THR A 23 1.61 -11.38 -0.22
C THR A 23 1.22 -10.78 -1.56
N GLU A 24 1.40 -9.47 -1.74
CA GLU A 24 0.96 -8.71 -2.91
C GLU A 24 -0.55 -8.80 -3.19
N ASP A 25 -1.34 -9.21 -2.19
CA ASP A 25 -2.80 -9.27 -2.26
C ASP A 25 -3.43 -7.89 -2.00
N PHE A 26 -3.56 -7.09 -3.06
CA PHE A 26 -4.15 -5.75 -2.99
C PHE A 26 -5.62 -5.68 -3.43
N ASP A 27 -6.25 -6.81 -3.77
CA ASP A 27 -7.56 -6.80 -4.44
C ASP A 27 -8.65 -6.09 -3.61
N ALA A 28 -8.72 -6.42 -2.32
CA ALA A 28 -9.68 -5.81 -1.40
C ALA A 28 -9.42 -4.29 -1.23
N VAL A 29 -8.15 -3.88 -1.15
CA VAL A 29 -7.76 -2.47 -1.02
C VAL A 29 -8.09 -1.71 -2.29
N ASN A 30 -7.71 -2.25 -3.45
CA ASN A 30 -8.00 -1.67 -4.77
C ASN A 30 -9.49 -1.49 -4.99
N LYS A 31 -10.30 -2.51 -4.67
CA LYS A 31 -11.76 -2.44 -4.78
C LYS A 31 -12.36 -1.36 -3.88
N SER A 32 -11.92 -1.28 -2.63
CA SER A 32 -12.38 -0.27 -1.67
C SER A 32 -11.99 1.16 -2.11
N PHE A 33 -10.76 1.33 -2.59
CA PHE A 33 -10.25 2.60 -3.08
C PHE A 33 -11.01 3.05 -4.32
N ALA A 34 -11.22 2.17 -5.30
CA ALA A 34 -11.96 2.46 -6.52
C ALA A 34 -13.39 2.93 -6.21
N ALA A 35 -14.14 2.16 -5.41
CA ALA A 35 -15.51 2.51 -5.03
C ALA A 35 -15.58 3.87 -4.31
N SER A 36 -14.68 4.11 -3.36
CA SER A 36 -14.62 5.37 -2.62
C SER A 36 -14.21 6.56 -3.50
N PHE A 37 -13.28 6.34 -4.43
CA PHE A 37 -12.81 7.37 -5.36
C PHE A 37 -13.89 7.78 -6.36
N GLU A 38 -14.70 6.84 -6.85
CA GLU A 38 -15.85 7.13 -7.70
C GLU A 38 -16.89 8.01 -6.99
N GLU A 39 -17.20 7.71 -5.72
CA GLU A 39 -18.12 8.53 -4.93
C GLU A 39 -17.55 9.93 -4.68
N LEU A 40 -16.25 10.04 -4.37
CA LEU A 40 -15.58 11.33 -4.22
C LEU A 40 -15.58 12.13 -5.54
N GLN A 41 -15.42 11.48 -6.68
CA GLN A 41 -15.54 12.13 -7.98
C GLN A 41 -16.94 12.72 -8.21
N LYS A 42 -17.99 11.97 -7.84
CA LYS A 42 -19.38 12.46 -7.95
C LYS A 42 -19.55 13.71 -7.09
N ILE A 43 -19.10 13.69 -5.83
CA ILE A 43 -19.16 14.83 -4.92
C ILE A 43 -18.34 16.02 -5.45
N ALA A 44 -17.16 15.78 -6.00
CA ALA A 44 -16.29 16.82 -6.54
C ALA A 44 -16.89 17.51 -7.78
N LYS A 45 -17.70 16.79 -8.56
CA LYS A 45 -18.39 17.28 -9.77
C LYS A 45 -19.76 17.90 -9.47
N GLN A 46 -20.41 17.54 -8.37
CA GLN A 46 -21.68 18.13 -7.97
C GLN A 46 -21.53 19.62 -7.63
N LYS A 47 -22.46 20.44 -8.11
CA LYS A 47 -22.57 21.88 -7.76
C LYS A 47 -23.08 22.12 -6.33
N SER A 48 -22.79 21.22 -5.38
CA SER A 48 -23.24 21.34 -4.00
C SER A 48 -22.13 21.95 -3.13
N GLY A 49 -22.25 23.23 -2.80
CA GLY A 49 -21.43 23.94 -1.80
C GLY A 49 -19.90 23.91 -2.00
N LEU A 50 -19.29 25.09 -2.23
CA LEU A 50 -17.84 25.27 -2.53
C LEU A 50 -16.89 24.43 -1.65
N GLY A 51 -17.21 24.24 -0.36
CA GLY A 51 -16.39 23.49 0.59
C GLY A 51 -16.35 21.97 0.35
N LYS A 52 -17.46 21.35 -0.06
CA LYS A 52 -17.55 19.89 -0.23
C LYS A 52 -16.73 19.40 -1.41
N GLY A 53 -16.80 20.09 -2.54
CA GLY A 53 -16.00 19.76 -3.72
C GLY A 53 -14.49 19.89 -3.46
N LYS A 54 -14.07 20.91 -2.70
CA LYS A 54 -12.65 21.07 -2.31
C LYS A 54 -12.19 19.95 -1.37
N ALA A 55 -13.01 19.58 -0.39
CA ALA A 55 -12.70 18.47 0.51
C ALA A 55 -12.60 17.14 -0.24
N ALA A 56 -13.52 16.88 -1.19
CA ALA A 56 -13.50 15.67 -2.00
C ALA A 56 -12.21 15.56 -2.85
N LYS A 57 -11.81 16.65 -3.51
CA LYS A 57 -10.54 16.69 -4.27
C LYS A 57 -9.32 16.45 -3.37
N LYS A 58 -9.31 17.00 -2.15
CA LYS A 58 -8.24 16.76 -1.17
C LYS A 58 -8.18 15.28 -0.77
N ALA A 59 -9.33 14.65 -0.52
CA ALA A 59 -9.39 13.22 -0.21
C ALA A 59 -8.89 12.36 -1.37
N MET A 60 -9.33 12.64 -2.60
CA MET A 60 -8.84 11.95 -3.81
C MET A 60 -7.31 12.04 -3.93
N ARG A 61 -6.73 13.21 -3.68
CA ARG A 61 -5.26 13.36 -3.70
C ARG A 61 -4.55 12.54 -2.63
N ALA A 62 -5.14 12.40 -1.45
CA ALA A 62 -4.58 11.54 -0.41
C ALA A 62 -4.63 10.06 -0.81
N TYR A 63 -5.70 9.62 -1.49
CA TYR A 63 -5.79 8.27 -2.05
C TYR A 63 -4.67 8.00 -3.07
N GLU A 64 -4.44 8.93 -4.00
CA GLU A 64 -3.35 8.83 -4.99
C GLU A 64 -1.98 8.68 -4.31
N LEU A 65 -1.68 9.55 -3.34
CA LEU A 65 -0.42 9.49 -2.58
C LEU A 65 -0.26 8.16 -1.84
N THR A 66 -1.35 7.63 -1.28
CA THR A 66 -1.32 6.32 -0.59
C THR A 66 -1.00 5.18 -1.56
N MET A 67 -1.57 5.21 -2.77
CA MET A 67 -1.27 4.21 -3.80
C MET A 67 0.17 4.32 -4.30
N ASP A 68 0.70 5.53 -4.41
CA ASP A 68 2.10 5.73 -4.79
C ASP A 68 3.06 5.23 -3.71
N LEU A 69 2.72 5.37 -2.43
CA LEU A 69 3.48 4.76 -1.33
C LEU A 69 3.49 3.23 -1.41
N PHE A 70 2.35 2.59 -1.69
CA PHE A 70 2.31 1.14 -1.87
C PHE A 70 3.21 0.67 -3.04
N LYS A 71 3.19 1.38 -4.16
CA LYS A 71 4.07 1.08 -5.30
C LYS A 71 5.55 1.21 -4.93
N GLU A 72 5.89 2.25 -4.16
CA GLU A 72 7.27 2.46 -3.73
C GLU A 72 7.74 1.35 -2.78
N LEU A 73 6.89 0.91 -1.85
CA LEU A 73 7.20 -0.24 -0.99
C LEU A 73 7.44 -1.52 -1.79
N LEU A 74 6.61 -1.80 -2.81
CA LEU A 74 6.82 -2.94 -3.71
C LEU A 74 8.12 -2.81 -4.51
N ARG A 75 8.42 -1.61 -5.01
CA ARG A 75 9.68 -1.34 -5.71
C ARG A 75 10.88 -1.67 -4.83
N LEU A 76 10.87 -1.19 -3.58
CA LEU A 76 11.92 -1.46 -2.61
C LEU A 76 12.03 -2.97 -2.29
N LYS A 77 10.90 -3.66 -2.09
CA LYS A 77 10.85 -5.12 -1.92
C LYS A 77 11.59 -5.82 -3.07
N TYR A 78 11.26 -5.51 -4.31
CA TYR A 78 11.91 -6.12 -5.48
C TYR A 78 13.39 -5.80 -5.57
N GLN A 79 13.79 -4.56 -5.29
CA GLN A 79 15.21 -4.19 -5.25
C GLN A 79 15.99 -5.01 -4.22
N MET A 80 15.44 -5.20 -3.02
CA MET A 80 16.07 -6.01 -1.98
C MET A 80 16.16 -7.49 -2.40
N MET A 81 15.11 -8.05 -2.99
CA MET A 81 15.13 -9.43 -3.50
C MET A 81 16.20 -9.64 -4.57
N GLU A 82 16.38 -8.69 -5.48
CA GLU A 82 17.42 -8.76 -6.50
C GLU A 82 18.84 -8.67 -5.92
N VAL A 83 19.05 -7.87 -4.87
CA VAL A 83 20.32 -7.84 -4.14
C VAL A 83 20.61 -9.19 -3.48
N LEU A 84 19.63 -9.75 -2.75
CA LEU A 84 19.77 -11.05 -2.09
C LEU A 84 20.07 -12.18 -3.08
N LYS A 85 19.42 -12.19 -4.25
CA LYS A 85 19.72 -13.16 -5.32
C LYS A 85 21.17 -13.04 -5.80
N LYS A 86 21.69 -11.82 -5.95
CA LYS A 86 23.07 -11.58 -6.40
C LYS A 86 24.10 -11.95 -5.33
N GLU A 87 23.79 -11.74 -4.06
CA GLU A 87 24.66 -12.11 -2.94
C GLU A 87 24.68 -13.62 -2.69
N GLY A 88 23.53 -14.30 -2.79
CA GLY A 88 23.45 -15.76 -2.71
C GLY A 88 23.99 -16.50 -3.94
N ALA A 89 24.20 -15.80 -5.06
CA ALA A 89 24.79 -16.33 -6.29
C ALA A 89 26.32 -16.10 -6.38
N LYS A 90 26.95 -15.49 -5.37
CA LYS A 90 28.42 -15.50 -5.25
C LYS A 90 28.87 -16.91 -4.78
N PRO A 91 29.77 -17.59 -5.52
CA PRO A 91 30.30 -18.90 -5.14
C PRO A 91 31.12 -18.85 -3.85
#